data_AF-K9FC64-F1
#
_entry.id   AF-K9FC64-F1
#
_cell.length_a   1.000
_cell.length_b   1.000
_cell.length_c   1.000
_cell.angle_alpha   90.00
_cell.angle_beta   90.00
_cell.angle_gamma   90.00
#
_symmetry.space_group_name_H-M   'P 1'
#
loop_
_entity.id
_entity.type
_entity.pdbx_description
1 polymer ?
#
loop_
_entity_poly.entity_id
_entity_poly.type
_entity_poly.pdbx_seq_one_letter_code
_entity_poly.pdbx_strand_id
1 'polypeptide(L)'
;MGDSGTATPYIFPTPVGHNPPQTSASSNEISVLITGFGPFKTNIVNASYLIASSLPSSFLFPSPKDHDSDPRRVSLHVHPTPIPVAYATVREALPLILEEFAASHGGRRPDLIIHIGIATPRQYYSVESLAHRDDYNITDVNGRPGYVDGEKRWKGLGLPPILTPGRAADDPSSASPYQPDDQFLETWRSFAPESDLRISQDAGHYLCDFIFYTSMSLAQLQGQDRNVLFLHVPGASEDTNIEQGRIVTLALIKAMVACWLDKKRSA
;
A
#
# COMPACT_ATOMS: atom_id res chain seq x y z
N MET A 1 9.72 59.36 -37.10
CA MET A 1 8.75 58.47 -36.42
C MET A 1 9.04 57.06 -36.87
N GLY A 2 9.39 56.18 -35.94
CA GLY A 2 9.60 54.74 -36.16
C GLY A 2 11.07 54.32 -36.27
N ASP A 3 11.71 54.10 -35.11
CA ASP A 3 13.11 53.69 -34.94
C ASP A 3 13.42 52.31 -35.53
N SER A 4 14.59 52.22 -36.19
CA SER A 4 15.25 50.98 -36.57
C SER A 4 15.89 50.34 -35.33
N GLY A 5 15.34 49.22 -34.89
CA GLY A 5 15.81 48.47 -33.72
C GLY A 5 17.26 47.99 -33.85
N THR A 6 18.04 48.25 -32.81
CA THR A 6 19.43 47.87 -32.64
C THR A 6 19.58 46.39 -32.30
N ALA A 7 20.58 45.75 -32.90
CA ALA A 7 20.97 44.36 -32.67
C ALA A 7 21.45 44.14 -31.22
N THR A 8 20.85 43.18 -30.53
CA THR A 8 21.28 42.71 -29.20
C THR A 8 22.23 41.51 -29.37
N PRO A 9 23.35 41.45 -28.62
CA PRO A 9 24.34 40.39 -28.77
C PRO A 9 23.87 39.07 -28.17
N TYR A 10 24.27 37.98 -28.81
CA TYR A 10 24.08 36.59 -28.39
C TYR A 10 24.66 36.36 -26.98
N ILE A 11 23.80 35.91 -26.05
CA ILE A 11 24.20 35.44 -24.72
C ILE A 11 24.23 33.91 -24.78
N PHE A 12 25.42 33.33 -24.54
CA PHE A 12 25.58 31.90 -24.35
C PHE A 12 24.84 31.43 -23.09
N PRO A 13 24.12 30.29 -23.12
CA PRO A 13 23.58 29.71 -21.90
C PRO A 13 24.74 29.19 -21.04
N THR A 14 24.80 29.68 -19.79
CA THR A 14 25.62 29.11 -18.73
C THR A 14 25.16 27.67 -18.42
N PRO A 15 26.07 26.75 -18.05
CA PRO A 15 25.68 25.41 -17.66
C PRO A 15 24.91 25.48 -16.34
N VAL A 16 23.63 25.11 -16.37
CA VAL A 16 22.82 24.97 -15.16
C VAL A 16 23.38 23.78 -14.37
N GLY A 17 23.61 24.06 -13.08
CA GLY A 17 24.40 23.26 -12.16
C GLY A 17 23.94 21.82 -12.03
N HIS A 18 24.92 20.99 -11.69
CA HIS A 18 24.71 19.64 -11.18
C HIS A 18 23.63 19.67 -10.10
N ASN A 19 22.56 18.90 -10.29
CA ASN A 19 21.72 18.50 -9.17
C ASN A 19 22.62 17.83 -8.13
N PRO A 20 22.57 18.26 -6.86
CA PRO A 20 23.25 17.50 -5.82
C PRO A 20 22.66 16.08 -5.79
N PRO A 21 23.50 15.05 -5.52
CA PRO A 21 22.99 13.70 -5.36
C PRO A 21 21.91 13.72 -4.27
N GLN A 22 20.78 13.10 -4.59
CA GLN A 22 19.68 12.90 -3.65
C GLN A 22 20.27 12.42 -2.33
N THR A 23 20.01 13.19 -1.28
CA THR A 23 20.36 12.87 0.10
C THR A 23 20.01 11.43 0.37
N SER A 24 21.01 10.63 0.72
CA SER A 24 20.87 9.28 1.24
C SER A 24 19.64 9.23 2.15
N ALA A 25 18.64 8.43 1.77
CA ALA A 25 17.47 8.21 2.62
C ALA A 25 17.97 7.94 4.04
N SER A 26 17.61 8.81 4.98
CA SER A 26 18.07 8.67 6.36
C SER A 26 17.66 7.28 6.83
N SER A 27 18.55 6.53 7.51
CA SER A 27 18.26 5.15 7.92
C SER A 27 17.07 4.99 8.88
N ASN A 28 16.37 6.08 9.17
CA ASN A 28 15.26 6.21 10.11
C ASN A 28 13.91 6.52 9.43
N GLU A 29 13.86 6.57 8.10
CA GLU A 29 12.63 6.80 7.35
C GLU A 29 11.93 5.47 7.02
N ILE A 30 10.62 5.42 7.25
CA ILE A 30 9.75 4.28 6.95
C ILE A 30 8.93 4.63 5.69
N SER A 31 9.06 3.85 4.63
CA SER A 31 8.31 4.04 3.40
C SER A 31 7.12 3.09 3.30
N VAL A 32 5.94 3.65 3.09
CA VAL A 32 4.69 2.90 2.91
C VAL A 32 4.18 3.08 1.48
N LEU A 33 3.95 2.00 0.75
CA LEU A 33 3.29 2.02 -0.56
C LEU A 33 1.78 1.84 -0.38
N ILE A 34 0.97 2.70 -1.00
CA ILE A 34 -0.49 2.66 -0.90
C ILE A 34 -1.11 2.63 -2.30
N THR A 35 -2.09 1.75 -2.50
CA THR A 35 -2.90 1.74 -3.73
C THR A 35 -4.39 1.77 -3.41
N GLY A 36 -5.19 2.33 -4.31
CA GLY A 36 -6.65 2.18 -4.31
C GLY A 36 -7.17 1.78 -5.69
N PHE A 37 -8.37 1.25 -5.75
CA PHE A 37 -9.02 0.83 -7.00
C PHE A 37 -9.79 1.96 -7.68
N GLY A 38 -9.91 1.86 -9.00
CA GLY A 38 -10.76 2.72 -9.82
C GLY A 38 -12.22 2.31 -9.84
N PRO A 39 -13.04 3.00 -10.65
CA PRO A 39 -14.46 2.71 -10.79
C PRO A 39 -14.75 1.26 -11.23
N PHE A 40 -15.87 0.70 -10.75
CA PHE A 40 -16.33 -0.64 -11.14
C PHE A 40 -17.85 -0.81 -10.95
N LYS A 41 -18.51 -1.43 -11.94
CA LYS A 41 -19.96 -1.63 -11.98
C LYS A 41 -20.71 -0.31 -11.70
N THR A 42 -21.54 -0.29 -10.66
CA THR A 42 -22.32 0.88 -10.24
C THR A 42 -21.50 1.89 -9.43
N ASN A 43 -20.30 1.52 -8.98
CA ASN A 43 -19.39 2.42 -8.25
C ASN A 43 -18.60 3.25 -9.27
N ILE A 44 -19.25 4.28 -9.83
CA ILE A 44 -18.62 5.24 -10.75
C ILE A 44 -17.54 6.10 -10.06
N VAL A 45 -17.62 6.20 -8.74
CA VAL A 45 -16.60 6.75 -7.85
C VAL A 45 -16.22 5.64 -6.88
N ASN A 46 -14.92 5.40 -6.72
CA ASN A 46 -14.41 4.38 -5.82
C ASN A 46 -13.71 5.05 -4.62
N ALA A 47 -14.32 4.92 -3.43
CA ALA A 47 -13.82 5.55 -2.21
C ALA A 47 -12.39 5.11 -1.86
N SER A 48 -11.96 3.91 -2.25
CA SER A 48 -10.61 3.42 -1.93
C SER A 48 -9.49 4.31 -2.49
N TYR A 49 -9.59 4.72 -3.76
CA TYR A 49 -8.59 5.60 -4.36
C TYR A 49 -8.71 7.04 -3.85
N LEU A 50 -9.91 7.52 -3.56
CA LEU A 50 -10.11 8.84 -2.96
C LEU A 50 -9.50 8.93 -1.56
N ILE A 51 -9.68 7.89 -0.73
CA ILE A 51 -9.06 7.78 0.59
C ILE A 51 -7.53 7.71 0.46
N ALA A 52 -7.01 6.89 -0.44
CA ALA A 52 -5.56 6.82 -0.67
C ALA A 52 -5.01 8.19 -1.08
N SER A 53 -5.67 8.87 -2.00
CA SER A 53 -5.23 10.17 -2.54
C SER A 53 -5.38 11.33 -1.56
N SER A 54 -6.19 11.20 -0.50
CA SER A 54 -6.36 12.22 0.53
C SER A 54 -5.30 12.13 1.64
N LEU A 55 -4.47 11.08 1.65
CA LEU A 55 -3.41 10.91 2.63
C LEU A 55 -2.34 12.02 2.48
N PRO A 56 -1.76 12.49 3.61
CA PRO A 56 -0.59 13.38 3.54
C PRO A 56 0.61 12.65 2.94
N SER A 57 1.58 13.38 2.39
CA SER A 57 2.80 12.77 1.84
C SER A 57 3.70 12.13 2.92
N SER A 58 3.60 12.58 4.17
CA SER A 58 4.31 11.99 5.31
C SER A 58 3.74 12.47 6.64
N PHE A 59 4.10 11.78 7.72
CA PHE A 59 3.90 12.25 9.09
C PHE A 59 5.06 11.80 9.99
N LEU A 60 5.16 12.40 11.18
CA LEU A 60 6.12 12.00 12.21
C LEU A 60 5.48 10.99 13.16
N PHE A 61 6.19 9.91 13.48
CA PHE A 61 5.75 8.87 14.40
C PHE A 61 6.75 8.68 15.54
N PRO A 62 6.32 8.58 16.80
CA PRO A 62 7.22 8.40 17.93
C PRO A 62 8.16 7.20 17.74
N SER A 63 9.39 7.35 18.21
CA SER A 63 10.34 6.23 18.30
C SER A 63 10.13 5.51 19.65
N PRO A 64 10.24 4.17 19.73
CA PRO A 64 10.04 3.43 20.97
C PRO A 64 11.14 3.64 22.02
N LYS A 65 12.33 4.14 21.62
CA LYS A 65 13.52 4.22 22.47
C LYS A 65 13.56 5.53 23.24
N ASP A 66 13.06 5.52 24.48
CA ASP A 66 13.04 6.63 25.44
C ASP A 66 12.44 7.95 24.91
N HIS A 67 11.98 8.79 25.84
CA HIS A 67 11.36 10.09 25.55
C HIS A 67 12.28 11.11 24.84
N ASP A 68 13.50 10.71 24.47
CA ASP A 68 14.60 11.56 23.97
C ASP A 68 15.08 11.17 22.55
N SER A 69 14.47 10.17 21.90
CA SER A 69 14.78 9.87 20.49
C SER A 69 13.92 10.67 19.52
N ASP A 70 14.56 11.19 18.46
CA ASP A 70 13.86 11.92 17.41
C ASP A 70 12.75 11.07 16.77
N PRO A 71 11.57 11.65 16.52
CA PRO A 71 10.48 10.94 15.86
C PRO A 71 10.90 10.49 14.47
N ARG A 72 10.45 9.30 14.07
CA ARG A 72 10.70 8.75 12.74
C ARG A 72 9.77 9.37 11.72
N ARG A 73 10.28 9.63 10.53
CA ARG A 73 9.46 10.03 9.40
C ARG A 73 8.82 8.80 8.77
N VAL A 74 7.50 8.82 8.63
CA VAL A 74 6.74 7.84 7.85
C VAL A 74 6.30 8.51 6.55
N SER A 75 6.82 8.02 5.44
CA SER A 75 6.58 8.56 4.09
C SER A 75 5.56 7.71 3.35
N LEU A 76 4.53 8.36 2.83
CA LEU A 76 3.38 7.72 2.20
C LEU A 76 3.48 7.89 0.69
N HIS A 77 3.66 6.78 0.00
CA HIS A 77 3.82 6.72 -1.45
C HIS A 77 2.54 6.16 -2.05
N VAL A 78 1.61 7.05 -2.39
CA VAL A 78 0.35 6.68 -3.04
C VAL A 78 0.60 6.50 -4.53
N HIS A 79 0.19 5.36 -5.09
CA HIS A 79 0.24 5.14 -6.53
C HIS A 79 -0.60 6.22 -7.26
N PRO A 80 -0.06 6.92 -8.27
CA PRO A 80 -0.63 8.17 -8.79
C PRO A 80 -1.89 7.99 -9.63
N THR A 81 -2.27 6.76 -9.97
CA THR A 81 -3.51 6.46 -10.68
C THR A 81 -4.28 5.32 -9.99
N PRO A 82 -5.62 5.32 -10.07
CA PRO A 82 -6.38 4.21 -9.51
C PRO A 82 -6.07 2.91 -10.25
N ILE A 83 -5.91 1.81 -9.50
CA ILE A 83 -5.74 0.48 -10.10
C ILE A 83 -7.05 0.08 -10.79
N PRO A 84 -7.05 -0.18 -12.11
CA PRO A 84 -8.23 -0.69 -12.79
C PRO A 84 -8.68 -2.03 -12.19
N VAL A 85 -9.99 -2.21 -12.04
CA VAL A 85 -10.58 -3.45 -11.49
C VAL A 85 -10.56 -4.55 -12.55
N ALA A 86 -9.35 -5.00 -12.91
CA ALA A 86 -9.05 -5.99 -13.94
C ALA A 86 -7.92 -6.92 -13.49
N TYR A 87 -8.12 -8.23 -13.61
CA TYR A 87 -7.15 -9.23 -13.12
C TYR A 87 -5.80 -9.12 -13.85
N ALA A 88 -5.84 -9.04 -15.18
CA ALA A 88 -4.67 -8.84 -16.01
C ALA A 88 -3.90 -7.56 -15.62
N THR A 89 -4.62 -6.47 -15.31
CA THR A 89 -3.99 -5.22 -14.91
C THR A 89 -3.28 -5.34 -13.57
N VAL A 90 -3.89 -5.98 -12.56
CA VAL A 90 -3.20 -6.22 -11.29
C VAL A 90 -1.95 -7.07 -11.48
N ARG A 91 -2.06 -8.14 -12.27
CA ARG A 91 -0.97 -9.07 -12.61
C ARG A 91 0.22 -8.36 -13.26
N GLU A 92 -0.04 -7.39 -14.14
CA GLU A 92 0.96 -6.68 -14.93
C GLU A 92 1.51 -5.45 -14.20
N ALA A 93 0.64 -4.65 -13.58
CA ALA A 93 1.03 -3.38 -12.98
C ALA A 93 1.76 -3.55 -11.66
N LEU A 94 1.36 -4.51 -10.81
CA LEU A 94 1.91 -4.58 -9.46
C LEU A 94 3.43 -4.84 -9.42
N PRO A 95 4.00 -5.76 -10.23
CA PRO A 95 5.45 -5.89 -10.34
C PRO A 95 6.14 -4.59 -10.77
N LEU A 96 5.57 -3.89 -11.77
CA LEU A 96 6.13 -2.62 -12.28
C LEU A 96 6.11 -1.53 -11.21
N ILE A 97 5.02 -1.42 -10.44
CA ILE A 97 4.92 -0.46 -9.33
C ILE A 97 6.02 -0.71 -8.28
N LEU A 98 6.28 -1.98 -7.95
CA LEU A 98 7.31 -2.34 -6.99
C LEU A 98 8.73 -2.12 -7.55
N GLU A 99 8.94 -2.37 -8.84
CA GLU A 99 10.22 -2.10 -9.53
C GLU A 99 10.51 -0.60 -9.62
N GLU A 100 9.52 0.22 -9.99
CA GLU A 100 9.63 1.69 -10.02
C GLU A 100 9.87 2.27 -8.63
N PHE A 101 9.17 1.72 -7.62
CA PHE A 101 9.44 2.07 -6.23
C PHE A 101 10.90 1.75 -5.88
N ALA A 102 11.37 0.53 -6.13
CA ALA A 102 12.74 0.14 -5.81
C ALA A 102 13.77 1.01 -6.54
N ALA A 103 13.56 1.30 -7.82
CA ALA A 103 14.42 2.15 -8.63
C ALA A 103 14.55 3.57 -8.05
N SER A 104 13.45 4.13 -7.54
CA SER A 104 13.42 5.46 -6.92
C SER A 104 13.91 5.50 -5.46
N HIS A 105 14.11 4.33 -4.82
CA HIS A 105 14.49 4.21 -3.40
C HIS A 105 15.82 3.48 -3.20
N GLY A 106 16.73 3.56 -4.18
CA GLY A 106 18.08 2.99 -4.09
C GLY A 106 18.09 1.45 -4.04
N GLY A 107 17.14 0.82 -4.73
CA GLY A 107 16.94 -0.64 -4.74
C GLY A 107 16.16 -1.16 -3.53
N ARG A 108 15.75 -0.30 -2.59
CA ARG A 108 14.95 -0.71 -1.43
C ARG A 108 13.48 -0.86 -1.80
N ARG A 109 12.88 -1.96 -1.36
CA ARG A 109 11.42 -2.18 -1.37
C ARG A 109 10.71 -1.28 -0.36
N PRO A 110 9.37 -1.12 -0.45
CA PRO A 110 8.59 -0.51 0.61
C PRO A 110 8.71 -1.28 1.93
N ASP A 111 8.81 -0.55 3.05
CA ASP A 111 8.81 -1.11 4.40
C ASP A 111 7.45 -1.66 4.81
N LEU A 112 6.37 -1.13 4.23
CA LEU A 112 4.99 -1.58 4.39
C LEU A 112 4.22 -1.37 3.08
N ILE A 113 3.24 -2.23 2.80
CA ILE A 113 2.34 -2.08 1.64
C ILE A 113 0.89 -2.16 2.12
N ILE A 114 0.04 -1.22 1.69
CA ILE A 114 -1.41 -1.23 1.94
C ILE A 114 -2.16 -1.13 0.63
N HIS A 115 -3.02 -2.11 0.37
CA HIS A 115 -4.01 -2.02 -0.69
C HIS A 115 -5.37 -1.67 -0.08
N ILE A 116 -6.08 -0.70 -0.66
CA ILE A 116 -7.40 -0.27 -0.18
C ILE A 116 -8.45 -0.68 -1.22
N GLY A 117 -9.56 -1.25 -0.76
CA GLY A 117 -10.71 -1.58 -1.60
C GLY A 117 -12.03 -1.33 -0.90
N ILE A 118 -13.08 -1.04 -1.67
CA ILE A 118 -14.43 -0.92 -1.13
C ILE A 118 -15.04 -2.31 -0.90
N ALA A 119 -15.79 -2.46 0.19
CA ALA A 119 -16.59 -3.65 0.45
C ALA A 119 -18.06 -3.27 0.66
N THR A 120 -18.80 -3.07 -0.43
CA THR A 120 -20.25 -2.81 -0.35
C THR A 120 -20.99 -4.12 0.02
N PRO A 121 -21.93 -4.12 1.00
CA PRO A 121 -22.52 -2.98 1.71
C PRO A 121 -21.96 -2.71 3.11
N ARG A 122 -20.75 -3.20 3.45
CA ARG A 122 -20.14 -3.02 4.79
C ARG A 122 -20.11 -1.52 5.17
N GLN A 123 -20.45 -1.23 6.42
CA GLN A 123 -20.41 0.11 7.03
C GLN A 123 -19.30 0.23 8.08
N TYR A 124 -18.35 -0.69 8.05
CA TYR A 124 -17.21 -0.77 8.95
C TYR A 124 -15.93 -0.92 8.14
N TYR A 125 -14.78 -0.72 8.79
CA TYR A 125 -13.47 -0.88 8.21
C TYR A 125 -12.87 -2.22 8.66
N SER A 126 -12.27 -2.97 7.75
CA SER A 126 -11.64 -4.23 8.11
C SER A 126 -10.28 -4.43 7.47
N VAL A 127 -9.32 -4.89 8.26
CA VAL A 127 -8.06 -5.42 7.75
C VAL A 127 -8.26 -6.90 7.41
N GLU A 128 -7.90 -7.27 6.20
CA GLU A 128 -7.86 -8.68 5.80
C GLU A 128 -6.55 -9.30 6.28
N SER A 129 -6.66 -10.44 6.92
CA SER A 129 -5.55 -11.10 7.61
C SER A 129 -5.00 -12.31 6.84
N LEU A 130 -5.71 -12.77 5.80
CA LEU A 130 -5.23 -13.76 4.85
C LEU A 130 -5.77 -13.45 3.45
N ALA A 131 -5.11 -13.99 2.43
CA ALA A 131 -5.55 -13.95 1.04
C ALA A 131 -5.65 -15.35 0.46
N HIS A 132 -6.61 -15.57 -0.43
CA HIS A 132 -6.83 -16.85 -1.08
C HIS A 132 -6.19 -16.88 -2.46
N ARG A 133 -5.78 -18.06 -2.93
CA ARG A 133 -5.23 -18.24 -4.28
C ARG A 133 -6.32 -18.46 -5.33
N ASP A 134 -7.48 -18.94 -4.91
CA ASP A 134 -8.44 -19.66 -5.73
C ASP A 134 -9.84 -19.01 -5.71
N ASP A 135 -10.69 -19.47 -6.63
CA ASP A 135 -12.13 -19.15 -6.74
C ASP A 135 -12.48 -17.74 -7.23
N TYR A 136 -11.64 -17.17 -8.10
CA TYR A 136 -11.86 -15.85 -8.73
C TYR A 136 -12.85 -15.91 -9.91
N ASN A 137 -14.07 -16.37 -9.62
CA ASN A 137 -15.12 -16.61 -10.60
C ASN A 137 -15.87 -15.34 -11.04
N ILE A 138 -15.77 -14.26 -10.28
CA ILE A 138 -16.43 -12.98 -10.59
C ILE A 138 -15.66 -12.28 -11.72
N THR A 139 -16.37 -11.92 -12.79
CA THR A 139 -15.77 -11.23 -13.94
C THR A 139 -15.39 -9.79 -13.61
N ASP A 140 -14.25 -9.37 -14.12
CA ASP A 140 -13.71 -8.02 -14.01
C ASP A 140 -14.37 -6.99 -14.94
N VAL A 141 -13.86 -5.74 -14.99
CA VAL A 141 -14.38 -4.69 -15.92
C VAL A 141 -14.35 -5.10 -17.40
N ASN A 142 -13.52 -6.06 -17.77
CA ASN A 142 -13.37 -6.56 -19.14
C ASN A 142 -14.15 -7.87 -19.36
N GLY A 143 -14.98 -8.29 -18.40
CA GLY A 143 -15.75 -9.53 -18.50
C GLY A 143 -14.93 -10.81 -18.31
N ARG A 144 -13.73 -10.73 -17.70
CA ARG A 144 -12.82 -11.88 -17.55
C ARG A 144 -12.75 -12.37 -16.09
N PRO A 145 -12.78 -13.70 -15.85
CA PRO A 145 -12.52 -14.27 -14.53
C PRO A 145 -11.01 -14.34 -14.22
N GLY A 146 -10.64 -14.53 -12.96
CA GLY A 146 -9.25 -14.47 -12.48
C GLY A 146 -8.42 -15.74 -12.71
N TYR A 147 -9.01 -16.82 -13.24
CA TYR A 147 -8.33 -18.10 -13.39
C TYR A 147 -7.04 -18.02 -14.23
N VAL A 148 -7.07 -17.33 -15.38
CA VAL A 148 -5.93 -17.25 -16.31
C VAL A 148 -4.83 -16.33 -15.76
N ASP A 149 -5.22 -15.19 -15.19
CA ASP A 149 -4.29 -14.16 -14.76
C ASP A 149 -3.68 -14.42 -13.37
N GLY A 150 -4.35 -15.22 -12.52
CA GLY A 150 -3.87 -15.60 -11.19
C GLY A 150 -3.81 -17.11 -10.98
N GLU A 151 -4.94 -17.76 -10.73
CA GLU A 151 -5.01 -19.12 -10.18
C GLU A 151 -4.13 -20.13 -10.91
N LYS A 152 -4.26 -20.21 -12.25
CA LYS A 152 -3.50 -21.13 -13.09
C LYS A 152 -2.00 -20.89 -12.95
N ARG A 153 -1.58 -19.63 -12.87
CA ARG A 153 -0.17 -19.23 -12.77
C ARG A 153 0.37 -19.55 -11.38
N TRP A 154 -0.36 -19.18 -10.33
CA TRP A 154 0.05 -19.46 -8.95
C TRP A 154 0.12 -20.96 -8.65
N LYS A 155 -0.82 -21.75 -9.18
CA LYS A 155 -0.75 -23.23 -9.14
C LYS A 155 0.48 -23.76 -9.86
N GLY A 156 0.79 -23.24 -11.05
CA GLY A 156 1.98 -23.62 -11.81
C GLY A 156 3.30 -23.27 -11.10
N LEU A 157 3.29 -22.25 -10.24
CA LEU A 157 4.42 -21.85 -9.40
C LEU A 157 4.47 -22.58 -8.04
N GLY A 158 3.50 -23.45 -7.75
CA GLY A 158 3.44 -24.17 -6.47
C GLY A 158 3.13 -23.29 -5.26
N LEU A 159 2.51 -22.12 -5.45
CA LEU A 159 2.16 -21.23 -4.35
C LEU A 159 1.01 -21.79 -3.51
N PRO A 160 1.02 -21.56 -2.18
CA PRO A 160 0.04 -22.14 -1.26
C PRO A 160 -1.36 -21.57 -1.50
N PRO A 161 -2.43 -22.32 -1.21
CA PRO A 161 -3.80 -21.85 -1.41
C PRO A 161 -4.16 -20.62 -0.55
N ILE A 162 -3.44 -20.41 0.56
CA ILE A 162 -3.62 -19.27 1.46
C ILE A 162 -2.26 -18.63 1.71
N LEU A 163 -2.21 -17.31 1.70
CA LEU A 163 -1.08 -16.50 2.13
C LEU A 163 -1.50 -15.59 3.27
N THR A 164 -0.62 -15.41 4.24
CA THR A 164 -0.80 -14.48 5.36
C THR A 164 0.37 -13.49 5.42
N PRO A 165 0.16 -12.28 5.98
CA PRO A 165 1.27 -11.41 6.35
C PRO A 165 2.22 -12.17 7.28
N GLY A 166 3.51 -12.11 7.01
CA GLY A 166 4.47 -13.02 7.65
C GLY A 166 5.86 -12.92 7.08
N ARG A 167 6.87 -13.42 7.80
CA ARG A 167 8.25 -13.42 7.32
C ARG A 167 8.48 -14.36 6.13
N ALA A 168 9.58 -14.12 5.42
CA ALA A 168 10.08 -15.01 4.37
C ALA A 168 10.68 -16.30 4.90
N ALA A 169 11.35 -16.22 6.06
CA ALA A 169 12.00 -17.33 6.73
C ALA A 169 11.36 -17.56 8.10
N ASP A 170 11.19 -18.83 8.48
CA ASP A 170 10.78 -19.27 9.81
C ASP A 170 11.95 -19.08 10.80
N ASP A 171 12.42 -17.86 10.95
CA ASP A 171 13.40 -17.50 11.97
C ASP A 171 12.64 -17.11 13.25
N PRO A 172 12.69 -17.97 14.29
CA PRO A 172 11.91 -17.79 15.52
C PRO A 172 12.36 -16.58 16.36
N SER A 173 13.48 -15.91 16.01
CA SER A 173 14.01 -14.77 16.76
C SER A 173 13.38 -13.41 16.39
N SER A 174 12.59 -13.33 15.32
CA SER A 174 11.84 -12.12 15.00
C SER A 174 10.39 -12.43 14.60
N ALA A 175 9.46 -11.88 15.38
CA ALA A 175 8.03 -12.15 15.35
C ALA A 175 7.21 -11.28 14.39
N SER A 176 7.85 -10.50 13.50
CA SER A 176 7.17 -9.50 12.66
C SER A 176 7.72 -9.45 11.22
N PRO A 177 6.88 -9.15 10.20
CA PRO A 177 5.42 -8.99 10.28
C PRO A 177 4.73 -10.33 10.62
N TYR A 178 3.54 -10.24 11.20
CA TYR A 178 2.69 -11.37 11.56
C TYR A 178 1.25 -11.10 11.10
N GLN A 179 0.46 -12.16 10.95
CA GLN A 179 -0.96 -12.06 10.65
C GLN A 179 -1.65 -11.19 11.71
N PRO A 180 -2.40 -10.14 11.33
CA PRO A 180 -3.14 -9.31 12.28
C PRO A 180 -4.00 -10.16 13.23
N ASP A 181 -3.82 -9.94 14.53
CA ASP A 181 -4.52 -10.62 15.62
C ASP A 181 -5.23 -9.60 16.54
N ASP A 182 -5.81 -10.06 17.65
CA ASP A 182 -6.52 -9.19 18.59
C ASP A 182 -5.63 -8.06 19.14
N GLN A 183 -4.34 -8.33 19.37
CA GLN A 183 -3.40 -7.29 19.83
C GLN A 183 -3.17 -6.22 18.76
N PHE A 184 -3.03 -6.63 17.49
CA PHE A 184 -2.97 -5.70 16.36
C PHE A 184 -4.24 -4.84 16.29
N LEU A 185 -5.41 -5.46 16.43
CA LEU A 185 -6.69 -4.76 16.37
C LEU A 185 -6.87 -3.76 17.51
N GLU A 186 -6.48 -4.11 18.74
CA GLU A 186 -6.47 -3.19 19.88
C GLU A 186 -5.54 -2.00 19.64
N THR A 187 -4.35 -2.26 19.10
CA THR A 187 -3.40 -1.20 18.73
C THR A 187 -4.00 -0.27 17.69
N TRP A 188 -4.63 -0.81 16.64
CA TRP A 188 -5.30 -0.02 15.61
C TRP A 188 -6.44 0.83 16.17
N ARG A 189 -7.29 0.25 17.04
CA ARG A 189 -8.36 0.96 17.75
C ARG A 189 -7.85 2.09 18.63
N SER A 190 -6.70 1.94 19.28
CA SER A 190 -6.12 3.04 20.08
C SER A 190 -5.77 4.28 19.25
N PHE A 191 -5.51 4.13 17.95
CA PHE A 191 -5.22 5.24 17.04
C PHE A 191 -6.47 5.83 16.36
N ALA A 192 -7.61 5.15 16.41
CA ALA A 192 -8.89 5.60 15.85
C ALA A 192 -10.08 5.04 16.68
N PRO A 193 -10.25 5.48 17.95
CA PRO A 193 -11.20 4.88 18.89
C PRO A 193 -12.67 5.00 18.48
N GLU A 194 -13.02 6.03 17.71
CA GLU A 194 -14.39 6.30 17.25
C GLU A 194 -14.81 5.47 16.01
N SER A 195 -13.93 4.59 15.51
CA SER A 195 -14.17 3.83 14.27
C SER A 195 -14.59 2.38 14.55
N ASP A 196 -15.53 1.83 13.76
CA ASP A 196 -15.81 0.39 13.74
C ASP A 196 -14.71 -0.33 12.94
N LEU A 197 -13.72 -0.85 13.67
CA LEU A 197 -12.55 -1.55 13.14
C LEU A 197 -12.61 -3.03 13.45
N ARG A 198 -12.32 -3.86 12.44
CA ARG A 198 -12.39 -5.33 12.53
C ARG A 198 -11.24 -6.02 11.81
N ILE A 199 -10.98 -7.27 12.18
CA ILE A 199 -10.18 -8.19 11.38
C ILE A 199 -11.14 -9.07 10.57
N SER A 200 -10.79 -9.30 9.32
CA SER A 200 -11.49 -10.20 8.41
C SER A 200 -10.54 -11.26 7.88
N GLN A 201 -11.07 -12.45 7.61
CA GLN A 201 -10.35 -13.60 7.07
C GLN A 201 -10.80 -13.91 5.63
N ASP A 202 -11.63 -13.04 5.04
CA ASP A 202 -12.18 -13.23 3.71
C ASP A 202 -12.30 -11.88 2.98
N ALA A 203 -11.36 -11.67 2.06
CA ALA A 203 -11.29 -10.52 1.19
C ALA A 203 -12.24 -10.63 -0.04
N GLY A 204 -13.08 -11.66 -0.11
CA GLY A 204 -14.23 -11.76 -1.01
C GLY A 204 -13.98 -12.40 -2.37
N HIS A 205 -12.86 -13.12 -2.56
CA HIS A 205 -12.52 -13.87 -3.78
C HIS A 205 -12.73 -13.07 -5.09
N TYR A 206 -12.39 -11.78 -5.05
CA TYR A 206 -12.46 -10.86 -6.19
C TYR A 206 -11.16 -10.04 -6.29
N LEU A 207 -11.18 -8.88 -6.95
CA LEU A 207 -9.97 -8.08 -7.17
C LEU A 207 -9.27 -7.60 -5.89
N CYS A 208 -10.02 -7.43 -4.79
CA CYS A 208 -9.46 -7.10 -3.47
C CYS A 208 -8.55 -8.22 -2.95
N ASP A 209 -9.08 -9.44 -2.89
CA ASP A 209 -8.33 -10.64 -2.52
C ASP A 209 -7.22 -10.93 -3.53
N PHE A 210 -7.48 -10.75 -4.82
CA PHE A 210 -6.53 -11.00 -5.90
C PHE A 210 -5.29 -10.10 -5.81
N ILE A 211 -5.43 -8.79 -5.61
CA ILE A 211 -4.27 -7.90 -5.44
C ILE A 211 -3.53 -8.22 -4.14
N PHE A 212 -4.25 -8.58 -3.08
CA PHE A 212 -3.65 -8.94 -1.81
C PHE A 212 -2.80 -10.20 -1.94
N TYR A 213 -3.35 -11.25 -2.55
CA TYR A 213 -2.62 -12.48 -2.85
C TYR A 213 -1.47 -12.25 -3.83
N THR A 214 -1.68 -11.47 -4.89
CA THR A 214 -0.62 -11.11 -5.86
C THR A 214 0.56 -10.47 -5.15
N SER A 215 0.31 -9.46 -4.31
CA SER A 215 1.33 -8.72 -3.57
C SER A 215 2.14 -9.63 -2.64
N MET A 216 1.46 -10.47 -1.84
CA MET A 216 2.12 -11.42 -0.96
C MET A 216 2.86 -12.52 -1.74
N SER A 217 2.34 -12.95 -2.89
CA SER A 217 2.99 -13.96 -3.74
C SER A 217 4.29 -13.45 -4.33
N LEU A 218 4.34 -12.18 -4.75
CA LEU A 218 5.56 -11.54 -5.25
C LEU A 218 6.63 -11.50 -4.15
N ALA A 219 6.25 -11.09 -2.94
CA ALA A 219 7.16 -11.13 -1.79
C ALA A 219 7.64 -12.56 -1.51
N GLN A 220 6.75 -13.55 -1.49
CA GLN A 220 7.12 -14.94 -1.23
C GLN A 220 8.10 -15.50 -2.29
N LEU A 221 7.84 -15.27 -3.57
CA LEU A 221 8.70 -15.74 -4.66
C LEU A 221 10.09 -15.10 -4.62
N GLN A 222 10.22 -13.91 -4.04
CA GLN A 222 11.49 -13.20 -3.87
C GLN A 222 12.19 -13.54 -2.54
N GLY A 223 11.63 -14.42 -1.71
CA GLY A 223 12.16 -14.71 -0.37
C GLY A 223 12.11 -13.48 0.55
N GLN A 224 11.07 -12.66 0.39
CA GLN A 224 10.90 -11.37 1.04
C GLN A 224 9.75 -11.41 2.05
N ASP A 225 9.88 -10.69 3.18
CA ASP A 225 8.82 -10.61 4.20
C ASP A 225 7.51 -10.10 3.56
N ARG A 226 6.36 -10.69 3.88
CA ARG A 226 5.03 -10.30 3.40
C ARG A 226 4.45 -9.21 4.31
N ASN A 227 5.06 -8.03 4.30
CA ASN A 227 4.65 -6.81 5.03
C ASN A 227 3.49 -6.07 4.33
N VAL A 228 2.47 -6.83 3.92
CA VAL A 228 1.34 -6.35 3.11
C VAL A 228 0.06 -6.47 3.94
N LEU A 229 -0.80 -5.45 3.91
CA LEU A 229 -2.20 -5.56 4.36
C LEU A 229 -3.16 -5.12 3.28
N PHE A 230 -4.38 -5.64 3.37
CA PHE A 230 -5.52 -5.13 2.63
C PHE A 230 -6.52 -4.48 3.59
N LEU A 231 -6.95 -3.26 3.28
CA LEU A 231 -7.96 -2.51 4.03
C LEU A 231 -9.24 -2.44 3.20
N HIS A 232 -10.29 -3.12 3.67
CA HIS A 232 -11.63 -2.90 3.19
C HIS A 232 -12.26 -1.68 3.89
N VAL A 233 -12.84 -0.80 3.07
CA VAL A 233 -13.54 0.42 3.50
C VAL A 233 -15.00 0.40 3.04
N PRO A 234 -15.90 1.16 3.69
CA PRO A 234 -17.25 1.37 3.19
C PRO A 234 -17.29 1.96 1.78
N GLY A 235 -18.36 1.68 1.04
CA GLY A 235 -18.53 2.17 -0.34
C GLY A 235 -18.91 3.66 -0.47
N ALA A 236 -19.31 4.31 0.63
CA ALA A 236 -19.73 5.71 0.62
C ALA A 236 -18.56 6.64 0.31
N SER A 237 -18.81 7.68 -0.51
CA SER A 237 -17.76 8.55 -1.05
C SER A 237 -18.02 10.04 -0.84
N GLU A 238 -18.95 10.43 0.04
CA GLU A 238 -19.05 11.84 0.47
C GLU A 238 -17.80 12.25 1.27
N ASP A 239 -17.48 13.55 1.29
CA ASP A 239 -16.26 14.10 1.91
C ASP A 239 -16.04 13.63 3.35
N THR A 240 -17.10 13.51 4.15
CA THR A 240 -17.04 13.00 5.53
C THR A 240 -16.58 11.55 5.60
N ASN A 241 -16.99 10.70 4.65
CA ASN A 241 -16.54 9.31 4.59
C ASN A 241 -15.10 9.20 4.13
N ILE A 242 -14.67 10.06 3.20
CA ILE A 242 -13.29 10.10 2.72
C ILE A 242 -12.38 10.56 3.85
N GLU A 243 -12.78 11.57 4.63
CA GLU A 243 -12.05 12.03 5.81
C GLU A 243 -11.97 10.93 6.88
N GLN A 244 -13.09 10.24 7.16
CA GLN A 244 -13.07 9.12 8.09
C GLN A 244 -12.15 7.99 7.60
N GLY A 245 -12.21 7.65 6.31
CA GLY A 245 -11.32 6.66 5.70
C GLY A 245 -9.85 7.05 5.77
N ARG A 246 -9.54 8.35 5.62
CA ARG A 246 -8.19 8.92 5.79
C ARG A 246 -7.69 8.73 7.22
N ILE A 247 -8.52 9.06 8.22
CA ILE A 247 -8.22 8.87 9.65
C ILE A 247 -7.94 7.39 9.93
N VAL A 248 -8.81 6.50 9.49
CA VAL A 248 -8.69 5.05 9.69
C VAL A 248 -7.44 4.48 9.02
N THR A 249 -7.13 4.92 7.80
CA THR A 249 -5.93 4.47 7.06
C THR A 249 -4.65 4.95 7.74
N LEU A 250 -4.60 6.20 8.20
CA LEU A 250 -3.46 6.70 8.99
C LEU A 250 -3.30 5.94 10.31
N ALA A 251 -4.41 5.63 10.99
CA ALA A 251 -4.38 4.79 12.18
C ALA A 251 -3.87 3.37 11.89
N LEU A 252 -4.22 2.80 10.74
CA LEU A 252 -3.72 1.49 10.32
C LEU A 252 -2.20 1.53 10.10
N ILE A 253 -1.70 2.55 9.40
CA ILE A 253 -0.26 2.70 9.16
C ILE A 253 0.49 2.83 10.50
N LYS A 254 -0.03 3.62 11.44
CA LYS A 254 0.53 3.74 12.80
C LYS A 254 0.55 2.39 13.53
N ALA A 255 -0.52 1.61 13.43
CA ALA A 255 -0.59 0.27 14.00
C ALA A 255 0.43 -0.69 13.37
N MET A 256 0.59 -0.68 12.05
CA MET A 256 1.60 -1.48 11.37
C MET A 256 3.02 -1.10 11.81
N VAL A 257 3.33 0.19 11.95
CA VAL A 257 4.64 0.64 12.47
C VAL A 257 4.85 0.13 13.90
N ALA A 258 3.90 0.38 14.80
CA ALA A 258 3.97 -0.02 16.21
C ALA A 258 4.06 -1.55 16.39
N CYS A 259 3.30 -2.31 15.61
CA CYS A 259 3.25 -3.77 15.74
C CYS A 259 4.39 -4.48 15.01
N TRP A 260 4.76 -4.03 13.81
CA TRP A 260 5.67 -4.78 12.95
C TRP A 260 7.11 -4.25 12.93
N LEU A 261 7.32 -2.95 13.14
CA LEU A 261 8.63 -2.33 13.05
C LEU A 261 9.23 -2.03 14.44
N ASP A 262 8.39 -1.65 15.40
CA ASP A 262 8.84 -1.15 16.71
C ASP A 262 9.14 -2.26 17.70
N LYS A 263 8.33 -3.32 17.69
CA LYS A 263 8.57 -4.53 18.48
C LYS A 263 9.82 -5.31 18.06
N LYS A 264 10.55 -4.85 17.04
CA LYS A 264 11.67 -5.58 16.41
C LYS A 264 13.06 -5.34 17.02
N ARG A 265 13.20 -4.79 18.24
CA ARG A 265 14.55 -4.56 18.82
C ARG A 265 14.67 -4.87 20.32
N SER A 266 14.32 -6.08 20.70
CA SER A 266 15.01 -6.75 21.82
C SER A 266 15.93 -7.81 21.23
N ALA A 267 17.12 -7.37 20.81
CA ALA A 267 18.30 -8.20 20.64
C ALA A 267 19.41 -7.59 21.49
#